data_AF-A0A837AQ09-F1
#
_entry.id   AF-A0A837AQ09-F1
#
_cell.length_a   1.000
_cell.length_b   1.000
_cell.length_c   1.000
_cell.angle_alpha   90.00
_cell.angle_beta   90.00
_cell.angle_gamma   90.00
#
_symmetry.space_group_name_H-M   'P 1'
#
loop_
_entity.id
_entity.type
_entity.pdbx_description
1 polymer ?
#
loop_
_entity_poly.entity_id
_entity_poly.type
_entity_poly.pdbx_seq_one_letter_code
_entity_poly.pdbx_strand_id
1 'polypeptide(L)'
;ERGPWESKLMLSLDFFNECVQHGVPIDLRVLQKLRSPLAIDIYVWMTYRYHVIKHPTPISWKQLKWQFGSNYGDDEQGLHNFISNFKAALRKVAAVYRAAKFNVGPYTLTLLPSPTHVPPAPERD
;
A
#
# COMPACT_ATOMS: atom_id res chain seq x y z
N GLU A 1 11.44 -24.12 -23.45
CA GLU A 1 11.03 -22.75 -23.83
C GLU A 1 9.61 -22.51 -23.35
N ARG A 2 9.32 -21.43 -22.62
CA ARG A 2 7.94 -21.06 -22.22
C ARG A 2 7.45 -20.02 -23.23
N GLY A 3 6.54 -20.39 -24.13
CA GLY A 3 5.91 -19.45 -25.07
C GLY A 3 5.16 -18.33 -24.34
N PRO A 4 5.00 -17.14 -24.93
CA PRO A 4 4.32 -16.03 -24.28
C PRO A 4 2.84 -16.38 -24.11
N TRP A 5 2.42 -16.57 -22.87
CA TRP A 5 1.01 -16.65 -22.53
C TRP A 5 0.42 -15.23 -22.72
N GLU A 6 -0.11 -14.93 -23.91
CA GLU A 6 -0.83 -13.68 -24.17
C GLU A 6 -2.27 -13.80 -23.65
N SER A 7 -2.45 -13.59 -22.35
CA SER A 7 -3.79 -13.38 -21.80
C SER A 7 -4.26 -11.97 -22.13
N LYS A 8 -5.31 -11.86 -22.94
CA LYS A 8 -6.02 -10.59 -23.19
C LYS A 8 -7.23 -10.51 -22.27
N LEU A 9 -7.43 -9.36 -21.65
CA LEU A 9 -8.58 -9.06 -20.81
C LEU A 9 -9.22 -7.77 -21.34
N MET A 10 -10.50 -7.81 -21.71
CA MET A 10 -11.24 -6.62 -22.13
C MET A 10 -12.01 -6.06 -20.94
N LEU A 11 -11.82 -4.77 -20.67
CA LEU A 11 -12.57 -4.04 -19.66
C LEU A 11 -13.85 -3.49 -20.27
N SER A 12 -14.92 -3.38 -19.47
CA SER A 12 -16.06 -2.56 -19.87
C SER A 12 -15.64 -1.09 -19.93
N LEU A 13 -16.30 -0.31 -20.77
CA LEU A 13 -16.02 1.12 -20.90
C LEU A 13 -16.20 1.84 -19.57
N ASP A 14 -17.26 1.50 -18.82
CA ASP A 14 -17.55 2.09 -17.51
C ASP A 14 -16.42 1.82 -16.51
N PHE A 15 -15.95 0.56 -16.42
CA PHE A 15 -14.86 0.21 -15.51
C PHE A 15 -13.54 0.88 -15.91
N PHE A 16 -13.27 0.99 -17.21
CA PHE A 16 -12.11 1.70 -17.72
C PHE A 16 -12.15 3.18 -17.31
N ASN A 17 -13.29 3.85 -17.52
CA ASN A 17 -13.47 5.26 -17.19
C ASN A 17 -13.30 5.52 -15.68
N GLU A 18 -13.89 4.68 -14.83
CA GLU A 18 -13.73 4.74 -13.37
C GLU A 18 -12.26 4.63 -12.95
N CYS A 19 -11.53 3.67 -13.52
CA CYS A 19 -10.11 3.48 -13.24
C CYS A 19 -9.25 4.68 -13.68
N VAL A 20 -9.59 5.29 -14.81
CA VAL A 20 -8.88 6.48 -15.32
C VAL A 20 -9.17 7.71 -14.46
N GLN A 21 -10.40 7.88 -13.98
CA GLN A 21 -10.83 9.07 -13.23
C GLN A 21 -10.38 9.05 -11.76
N HIS A 22 -10.33 7.88 -11.11
CA HIS A 22 -10.08 7.77 -9.67
C HIS A 22 -8.72 7.13 -9.32
N GLY A 23 -7.83 7.00 -10.28
CA GLY A 23 -6.51 6.40 -10.09
C GLY A 23 -5.57 7.28 -9.24
N VAL A 24 -4.94 6.68 -8.22
CA VAL A 24 -3.80 7.30 -7.52
C VAL A 24 -2.50 6.85 -8.20
N PRO A 25 -1.60 7.77 -8.60
CA PRO A 25 -0.39 7.40 -9.31
C PRO A 25 0.58 6.64 -8.40
N ILE A 26 1.15 5.55 -8.94
CA ILE A 26 2.12 4.68 -8.26
C ILE A 26 3.36 4.47 -9.14
N ASP A 27 4.54 4.35 -8.54
CA ASP A 27 5.78 4.08 -9.28
C ASP A 27 5.95 2.57 -9.49
N LEU A 28 5.70 2.09 -10.71
CA LEU A 28 5.82 0.68 -11.06
C LEU A 28 7.25 0.13 -10.88
N ARG A 29 8.29 0.98 -10.94
CA ARG A 29 9.68 0.57 -10.70
C ARG A 29 9.90 0.21 -9.23
N VAL A 30 9.13 0.82 -8.33
CA VAL A 30 9.13 0.47 -6.90
C VAL A 30 8.47 -0.88 -6.70
N LEU A 31 7.34 -1.13 -7.37
CA LEU A 31 6.66 -2.43 -7.33
C LEU A 31 7.58 -3.57 -7.81
N GLN A 32 8.30 -3.36 -8.91
CA GLN A 32 9.25 -4.36 -9.43
C GLN A 32 10.42 -4.64 -8.48
N LYS A 33 10.83 -3.65 -7.66
CA LYS A 33 11.91 -3.82 -6.66
C LYS A 33 11.41 -4.51 -5.39
N LEU A 34 10.15 -4.33 -5.02
CA LEU A 34 9.55 -4.96 -3.85
C LEU A 34 9.18 -6.41 -4.19
N ARG A 35 9.89 -7.38 -3.61
CA ARG A 35 9.67 -8.82 -3.86
C ARG A 35 8.65 -9.48 -2.93
N SER A 36 8.11 -8.73 -1.97
CA SER A 36 7.16 -9.25 -0.98
C SER A 36 5.76 -8.73 -1.32
N PRO A 37 4.74 -9.59 -1.48
CA PRO A 37 3.36 -9.17 -1.72
C PRO A 37 2.89 -8.16 -0.66
N LEU A 38 3.10 -8.48 0.62
CA LEU A 38 2.76 -7.56 1.72
C LEU A 38 3.47 -6.20 1.61
N ALA A 39 4.73 -6.15 1.16
CA ALA A 39 5.43 -4.88 0.99
C ALA A 39 4.85 -4.07 -0.19
N ILE A 40 4.44 -4.74 -1.27
CA ILE A 40 3.73 -4.11 -2.39
C ILE A 40 2.40 -3.53 -1.89
N ASP A 41 1.60 -4.33 -1.18
CA ASP A 41 0.30 -3.90 -0.67
C ASP A 41 0.42 -2.70 0.27
N ILE A 42 1.42 -2.72 1.17
CA ILE A 42 1.72 -1.58 2.06
C ILE A 42 2.13 -0.35 1.24
N TYR A 43 2.95 -0.49 0.21
CA TYR A 43 3.38 0.64 -0.62
C TYR A 43 2.20 1.30 -1.34
N VAL A 44 1.35 0.50 -1.98
CA VAL A 44 0.14 0.98 -2.67
C VAL A 44 -0.80 1.65 -1.67
N TRP A 45 -1.05 0.99 -0.54
CA TRP A 45 -1.87 1.53 0.55
C TRP A 45 -1.33 2.86 1.09
N MET A 46 -0.03 2.97 1.40
CA MET A 46 0.56 4.22 1.89
C MET A 46 0.45 5.34 0.85
N THR A 47 0.63 5.02 -0.44
CA THR A 47 0.51 6.01 -1.51
C THR A 47 -0.90 6.56 -1.60
N TYR A 48 -1.92 5.69 -1.56
CA TYR A 48 -3.33 6.10 -1.47
C TYR A 48 -3.62 6.89 -0.18
N ARG A 49 -3.17 6.40 0.98
CA ARG A 49 -3.43 7.06 2.27
C ARG A 49 -2.85 8.47 2.32
N TYR A 50 -1.62 8.69 1.84
CA TYR A 50 -1.02 10.02 1.81
C TYR A 50 -1.65 10.98 0.82
N HIS A 51 -2.33 10.47 -0.22
CA HIS A 51 -3.13 11.31 -1.09
C HIS A 51 -4.32 11.93 -0.33
N VAL A 52 -4.93 11.18 0.60
CA VAL A 52 -6.20 11.59 1.26
C VAL A 52 -6.03 12.17 2.67
N ILE A 53 -5.07 11.72 3.48
CA ILE A 53 -4.98 12.16 4.88
C ILE A 53 -4.51 13.62 4.98
N LYS A 54 -5.16 14.39 5.88
CA LYS A 54 -4.80 15.79 6.16
C LYS A 54 -4.24 16.00 7.57
N HIS A 55 -4.37 15.01 8.44
CA HIS A 55 -3.95 15.07 9.84
C HIS A 55 -3.25 13.76 10.26
N PRO A 56 -2.43 13.77 11.34
CA PRO A 56 -1.90 12.56 11.93
C PRO A 56 -3.00 11.53 12.18
N THR A 57 -2.91 10.37 11.54
CA THR A 57 -3.97 9.37 11.57
C THR A 57 -3.45 8.07 12.20
N PRO A 58 -3.82 7.79 13.46
CA PRO A 58 -3.48 6.53 14.11
C PRO A 58 -4.34 5.39 13.58
N ILE A 59 -3.72 4.25 13.30
CA ILE A 59 -4.39 3.04 12.82
C ILE A 59 -3.92 1.88 13.70
N SER A 60 -4.86 1.20 14.35
CA SER A 60 -4.50 0.10 15.25
C SER A 60 -3.92 -1.09 14.49
N TRP A 61 -3.06 -1.86 15.16
CA TRP A 61 -2.54 -3.11 14.59
C TRP A 61 -3.66 -4.11 14.26
N LYS A 62 -4.76 -4.10 15.01
CA LYS A 62 -5.94 -4.93 14.72
C LYS A 62 -6.62 -4.53 13.41
N GLN A 63 -6.80 -3.23 13.16
CA GLN A 63 -7.36 -2.72 11.90
C GLN A 63 -6.45 -3.05 10.70
N LEU A 64 -5.12 -2.97 10.89
CA LEU A 64 -4.18 -3.37 9.85
C LEU A 64 -4.22 -4.88 9.61
N LYS A 65 -4.31 -5.71 10.67
CA LYS A 65 -4.45 -7.16 10.52
C LYS A 65 -5.73 -7.51 9.76
N TRP A 66 -6.83 -6.82 10.04
CA TRP A 66 -8.07 -7.05 9.32
C TRP A 66 -7.95 -6.76 7.82
N GLN A 67 -7.14 -5.77 7.41
CA GLN A 67 -6.92 -5.42 6.01
C GLN A 67 -5.87 -6.31 5.30
N PHE A 68 -4.79 -6.68 5.98
CA PHE A 68 -3.60 -7.30 5.36
C PHE A 68 -3.30 -8.71 5.87
N GLY A 69 -3.96 -9.14 6.94
CA GLY A 69 -3.56 -10.26 7.77
C GLY A 69 -4.45 -11.49 7.66
N SER A 70 -5.15 -11.68 6.53
CA SER A 70 -6.07 -12.81 6.30
C SER A 70 -5.43 -14.19 6.53
N ASN A 71 -4.11 -14.29 6.37
CA ASN A 71 -3.37 -15.54 6.51
C ASN A 71 -2.84 -15.79 7.94
N TYR A 72 -3.18 -14.94 8.90
CA TYR A 72 -2.77 -15.07 10.30
C TYR A 72 -3.96 -15.50 11.15
N GLY A 73 -3.74 -16.39 12.14
CA GLY A 73 -4.76 -16.82 13.08
C GLY A 73 -5.41 -15.65 13.84
N ASP A 74 -6.66 -15.83 14.27
CA ASP A 74 -7.44 -14.83 15.02
C ASP A 74 -7.17 -14.86 16.53
N ASP A 75 -5.95 -15.18 16.91
CA ASP A 75 -5.44 -15.19 18.27
C ASP A 75 -4.36 -14.12 18.49
N GLU A 76 -3.89 -14.01 19.74
CA GLU A 76 -2.84 -13.04 20.10
C GLU A 76 -1.51 -13.35 19.38
N GLN A 77 -1.20 -14.63 19.17
CA GLN A 77 0.00 -15.06 18.48
C GLN A 77 -0.03 -14.65 17.00
N GLY A 78 -1.17 -14.81 16.33
CA GLY A 78 -1.40 -14.39 14.96
C GLY A 78 -1.28 -12.88 14.81
N LEU A 79 -1.80 -12.10 15.77
CA LEU A 79 -1.61 -10.66 15.82
C LEU A 79 -0.13 -10.29 16.00
N HIS A 80 0.58 -10.93 16.92
CA HIS A 80 2.00 -10.68 17.16
C HIS A 80 2.85 -10.97 15.90
N ASN A 81 2.62 -12.12 15.27
CA ASN A 81 3.30 -12.54 14.03
C ASN A 81 3.00 -11.55 12.89
N PHE A 82 1.75 -11.11 12.75
CA PHE A 82 1.37 -10.09 11.79
C PHE A 82 2.13 -8.79 12.01
N ILE A 83 2.15 -8.26 13.24
CA ILE A 83 2.84 -7.01 13.57
C ILE A 83 4.33 -7.11 13.23
N SER A 84 4.98 -8.22 13.57
CA SER A 84 6.40 -8.46 13.26
C SER A 84 6.68 -8.41 11.76
N ASN A 85 5.91 -9.17 10.97
CA ASN A 85 6.05 -9.23 9.52
C ASN A 85 5.68 -7.91 8.83
N PHE A 86 4.63 -7.24 9.30
CA PHE A 86 4.23 -5.93 8.80
C PHE A 86 5.33 -4.89 9.03
N LYS A 87 5.92 -4.84 10.23
CA LYS A 87 7.05 -3.93 10.52
C LYS A 87 8.27 -4.24 9.63
N ALA A 88 8.56 -5.52 9.35
CA ALA A 88 9.63 -5.89 8.43
C ALA A 88 9.36 -5.44 6.99
N ALA A 89 8.13 -5.61 6.50
CA ALA A 89 7.72 -5.14 5.18
C ALA A 89 7.70 -3.59 5.09
N LEU A 90 7.19 -2.91 6.12
CA LEU A 90 7.14 -1.46 6.23
C LEU A 90 8.54 -0.84 6.16
N ARG A 91 9.55 -1.45 6.78
CA ARG A 91 10.96 -1.00 6.65
C ARG A 91 11.45 -1.04 5.20
N LYS A 92 11.08 -2.05 4.43
CA LYS A 92 11.42 -2.15 3.00
C LYS A 92 10.74 -1.04 2.20
N VAL A 93 9.48 -0.75 2.50
CA VAL A 93 8.72 0.35 1.87
C VAL A 93 9.34 1.71 2.23
N ALA A 94 9.71 1.94 3.49
CA ALA A 94 10.33 3.19 3.93
C ALA A 94 11.68 3.46 3.24
N ALA A 95 12.43 2.40 2.90
CA ALA A 95 13.70 2.53 2.19
C ALA A 95 13.54 3.07 0.75
N VAL A 96 12.42 2.73 0.09
CA VAL A 96 12.10 3.17 -1.28
C VAL A 96 11.28 4.46 -1.30
N TYR A 97 10.36 4.64 -0.35
CA TYR A 97 9.48 5.80 -0.24
C TYR A 97 9.92 6.70 0.92
N ARG A 98 11.07 7.34 0.74
CA ARG A 98 11.79 8.06 1.82
C ARG A 98 11.05 9.26 2.40
N ALA A 99 10.16 9.88 1.62
CA ALA A 99 9.37 11.04 2.06
C ALA A 99 8.19 10.67 2.97
N ALA A 100 7.83 9.38 3.06
CA ALA A 100 6.74 8.90 3.89
C ALA A 100 7.07 9.02 5.39
N LYS A 101 6.33 9.86 6.10
CA LYS A 101 6.46 10.05 7.55
C LYS A 101 5.41 9.24 8.28
N PHE A 102 5.85 8.44 9.24
CA PHE A 102 4.98 7.65 10.10
C PHE A 102 5.67 7.37 11.44
N ASN A 103 4.87 7.05 12.46
CA ASN A 103 5.34 6.61 13.76
C ASN A 103 4.83 5.20 14.07
N VAL A 104 5.71 4.33 14.55
CA VAL A 104 5.40 2.95 14.90
C VAL A 104 5.27 2.86 16.41
N GLY A 105 4.04 2.84 16.91
CA GLY A 105 3.74 2.69 18.32
C GLY A 105 3.54 1.23 18.77
N PRO A 106 3.40 1.00 20.08
CA PRO A 106 3.08 -0.32 20.62
C PRO A 106 1.71 -0.84 20.14
N TYR A 107 0.72 0.05 19.99
CA TYR A 107 -0.66 -0.34 19.65
C TYR A 107 -1.11 0.11 18.24
N THR A 108 -0.43 1.10 17.66
CA THR A 108 -0.83 1.73 16.40
C THR A 108 0.35 1.98 15.47
N LEU A 109 0.06 2.03 14.18
CA LEU A 109 0.86 2.74 13.18
C LEU A 109 0.18 4.09 12.93
N THR A 110 0.89 5.19 13.17
CA THR A 110 0.37 6.54 12.92
C THR A 110 0.98 7.09 11.64
N LEU A 111 0.15 7.36 10.64
CA LEU A 111 0.58 8.03 9.41
C LEU A 111 0.57 9.54 9.64
N LEU A 112 1.66 10.22 9.27
CA LEU A 112 1.75 11.68 9.34
C LEU A 112 1.60 12.25 7.92
N PRO A 113 0.87 13.37 7.72
CA PRO A 113 0.75 13.98 6.40
C PRO A 113 2.11 14.11 5.71
N SER A 114 2.20 13.51 4.53
CA SER A 114 3.44 13.35 3.76
C SER A 114 3.14 13.54 2.28
N PRO A 115 4.11 14.01 1.47
CA PRO A 115 3.95 14.05 0.02
C PRO A 115 3.69 12.66 -0.55
N THR A 116 2.90 12.56 -1.62
CA THR A 116 2.72 11.31 -2.36
C THR A 116 4.04 10.90 -3.06
N HIS A 117 4.27 9.60 -3.26
CA HIS A 117 5.51 9.12 -3.88
C HIS A 117 5.63 9.59 -5.33
N VAL A 118 4.49 9.58 -6.01
CA VAL A 118 4.33 10.16 -7.34
C VAL A 118 3.39 11.36 -7.18
N PRO A 119 3.75 12.55 -7.69
CA PRO A 119 2.84 13.69 -7.71
C PRO A 119 1.54 13.32 -8.46
N PRO A 120 0.38 13.86 -8.04
CA PRO A 120 -0.85 13.75 -8.83
C PRO A 120 -0.57 14.24 -10.27
N ALA A 121 -1.20 13.60 -11.25
CA ALA A 121 -1.20 14.15 -12.60
C ALA A 121 -1.84 15.56 -12.53
N PRO A 122 -1.35 16.54 -13.33
CA PRO A 122 -2.04 17.81 -13.46
C PRO A 122 -3.49 17.54 -13.88
N GLU A 123 -4.44 18.28 -13.31
CA GLU A 123 -5.83 18.27 -13.77
C GLU A 123 -5.81 18.52 -15.28
N ARG A 124 -6.47 17.63 -16.03
CA ARG A 124 -6.64 17.80 -17.47
C ARG A 124 -7.82 18.74 -17.65
N ASP A 125 -7.57 19.91 -18.23
CA ASP A 125 -8.59 20.86 -18.69
C ASP A 125 -9.57 20.23 -19.70
#